data_AF-A0A829NRJ9-F1
#
_entry.id   AF-A0A829NRJ9-F1
#
_cell.length_a   1.000
_cell.length_b   1.000
_cell.length_c   1.000
_cell.angle_alpha   90.00
_cell.angle_beta   90.00
_cell.angle_gamma   90.00
#
_symmetry.space_group_name_H-M   'P 1'
#
loop_
_entity.id
_entity.type
_entity.pdbx_description
1 polymer ?
#
loop_
_entity_poly.entity_id
_entity_poly.type
_entity_poly.pdbx_seq_one_letter_code
_entity_poly.pdbx_strand_id
1 'polypeptide(L)'
;MGTQGDFTITGYSSDSAMKDFVDGSSSITEGEMFAEGTADNTCVISSELASYNDLAVGDTITLSNPNQEDETYTLTIAGIYETESTSDSASSMMGGFMAGADSSNQIYVSYQTLETILTQSEENATTTTDSTTGETTTTALRSMLNGTYAFDSVSDYEKFQDEVKEMGLSDDYTVSSSDLTSYEESLEPLQHLSEYAGYFLMVILAIGAVILIVLHIFAIRERKYEIGVLAAIGMKKWKIAVQFLTESLCITFCALIIGAGIGAVSSVPVTNHLLAQQIESSSSFGQEQWFGRETGAQGSTEAPEQPGGSKEKAEAPEVSNAGGPGFAQAANYVSSISSATDMQVILEMMGIGILLTLISGCTALIFIMRYDPLKILSNRGGRKMSILELNQVSYSYEKKGNQVLSDISYSFEKGKLYAITGRSGAGKTTLLSLICGLATPTSGSILLNGKDISSLNRYDYRSHDIGVIFQSFNLLPKLTARENVILSMDIAGYPCEDKKAHADEVLKKVALGQKEADRRILKLSGGQQRVAIARALSYSPQILVADEPTGNLDPDTQNEIMKIFLNLAHEDGRCVILVTHSKEVAAAADEVYRL
;
A
#
# COMPACT_ATOMS: atom_id res chain seq x y z
N MET A 1 24.29 -16.04 -60.44
CA MET A 1 23.90 -15.00 -59.46
C MET A 1 24.27 -13.65 -60.08
N GLY A 2 23.36 -12.67 -60.07
CA GLY A 2 23.61 -11.34 -60.64
C GLY A 2 24.49 -10.50 -59.71
N THR A 3 25.07 -9.43 -60.26
CA THR A 3 25.87 -8.45 -59.51
C THR A 3 24.94 -7.54 -58.71
N GLN A 4 25.25 -7.30 -57.44
CA GLN A 4 24.52 -6.34 -56.61
C GLN A 4 24.99 -4.92 -56.93
N GLY A 5 24.06 -3.98 -57.09
CA GLY A 5 24.36 -2.56 -57.34
C GLY A 5 24.67 -1.78 -56.06
N ASP A 6 25.18 -0.56 -56.24
CA ASP A 6 25.56 0.35 -55.15
C ASP A 6 24.37 1.07 -54.51
N PHE A 7 23.22 1.12 -55.21
CA PHE A 7 21.99 1.79 -54.77
C PHE A 7 20.82 0.81 -54.66
N THR A 8 19.91 1.11 -53.73
CA THR A 8 18.63 0.40 -53.61
C THR A 8 17.50 1.32 -54.03
N ILE A 9 16.69 0.88 -55.00
CA ILE A 9 15.48 1.57 -55.42
C ILE A 9 14.29 0.91 -54.73
N THR A 10 13.56 1.67 -53.93
CA THR A 10 12.37 1.18 -53.23
C THR A 10 11.13 1.87 -53.78
N GLY A 11 10.20 1.06 -54.31
CA GLY A 11 8.95 1.50 -54.92
C GLY A 11 7.78 1.40 -53.94
N TYR A 12 7.18 2.52 -53.56
CA TYR A 12 6.01 2.53 -52.67
C TYR A 12 4.70 2.65 -53.44
N SER A 13 3.70 1.88 -53.01
CA SER A 13 2.35 1.90 -53.61
C SER A 13 1.47 3.03 -53.07
N SER A 14 1.79 3.57 -51.89
CA SER A 14 1.07 4.65 -51.20
C SER A 14 1.97 5.30 -50.14
N ASP A 15 1.64 6.53 -49.75
CA ASP A 15 2.26 7.32 -48.68
C ASP A 15 2.15 6.57 -47.34
N SER A 16 1.02 5.87 -47.11
CA SER A 16 0.80 5.07 -45.90
C SER A 16 1.76 3.88 -45.73
N ALA A 17 2.39 3.43 -46.80
CA ALA A 17 3.38 2.35 -46.76
C ALA A 17 4.79 2.87 -46.36
N MET A 18 4.98 4.18 -46.31
CA MET A 18 6.26 4.83 -46.01
C MET A 18 6.41 5.12 -44.53
N LYS A 19 6.63 4.04 -43.76
CA LYS A 19 6.66 4.06 -42.29
C LYS A 19 7.53 5.18 -41.71
N ASP A 20 8.75 5.34 -42.24
CA ASP A 20 9.71 6.33 -41.74
C ASP A 20 9.21 7.78 -41.91
N PHE A 21 8.39 8.05 -42.93
CA PHE A 21 7.77 9.36 -43.12
C PHE A 21 6.47 9.52 -42.33
N VAL A 22 5.76 8.41 -42.07
CA VAL A 22 4.52 8.40 -41.29
C VAL A 22 4.76 8.52 -39.78
N ASP A 23 5.91 8.03 -39.28
CA ASP A 23 6.31 8.14 -37.87
C ASP A 23 7.18 9.37 -37.57
N GLY A 24 7.63 10.08 -38.61
CA GLY A 24 8.39 11.33 -38.52
C GLY A 24 9.89 11.17 -38.43
N SER A 25 10.40 9.94 -38.51
CA SER A 25 11.84 9.68 -38.54
C SER A 25 12.51 10.20 -39.82
N SER A 26 11.77 10.31 -40.92
CA SER A 26 12.17 10.95 -42.17
C SER A 26 11.22 12.08 -42.54
N SER A 27 11.77 13.17 -43.07
CA SER A 27 10.98 14.29 -43.57
C SER A 27 11.57 14.88 -44.84
N ILE A 28 10.71 15.36 -45.74
CA ILE A 28 11.12 16.09 -46.95
C ILE A 28 11.57 17.50 -46.53
N THR A 29 12.84 17.80 -46.74
CA THR A 29 13.43 19.11 -46.40
C THR A 29 13.41 20.07 -47.58
N GLU A 30 13.52 19.56 -48.80
CA GLU A 30 13.43 20.33 -50.04
C GLU A 30 12.59 19.59 -51.10
N GLY A 31 11.73 20.32 -51.83
CA GLY A 31 10.88 19.75 -52.87
C GLY A 31 9.61 19.08 -52.32
N GLU A 32 9.06 18.14 -53.09
CA GLU A 32 7.82 17.44 -52.76
C GLU A 32 7.95 15.93 -52.97
N MET A 33 7.12 15.18 -52.26
CA MET A 33 6.99 13.74 -52.46
C MET A 33 6.39 13.41 -53.84
N PHE A 34 6.86 12.33 -54.50
CA PHE A 34 6.26 11.87 -55.75
C PHE A 34 4.78 11.50 -55.58
N ALA A 35 4.00 11.61 -56.66
CA ALA A 35 2.58 11.28 -56.63
C ALA A 35 2.34 9.76 -56.52
N GLU A 36 1.37 9.37 -55.70
CA GLU A 36 0.97 7.96 -55.58
C GLU A 36 0.44 7.41 -56.91
N GLY A 37 0.85 6.18 -57.26
CA GLY A 37 0.30 5.44 -58.40
C GLY A 37 0.67 6.00 -59.78
N THR A 38 1.61 6.93 -59.89
CA THR A 38 2.05 7.47 -61.19
C THR A 38 3.36 6.84 -61.67
N ALA A 39 3.59 6.88 -62.99
CA ALA A 39 4.79 6.38 -63.66
C ALA A 39 5.68 7.53 -64.18
N ASP A 40 5.78 8.61 -63.41
CA ASP A 40 6.33 9.88 -63.90
C ASP A 40 7.87 9.94 -63.88
N ASN A 41 8.55 8.82 -63.61
CA ASN A 41 10.02 8.74 -63.49
C ASN A 41 10.60 9.78 -62.52
N THR A 42 9.86 10.11 -61.47
CA THR A 42 10.30 10.98 -60.38
C THR A 42 10.84 10.17 -59.22
N CYS A 43 11.85 10.68 -58.52
CA CYS A 43 12.41 10.06 -57.33
C CYS A 43 12.61 11.06 -56.19
N VAL A 44 12.75 10.52 -54.99
CA VAL A 44 13.16 11.22 -53.79
C VAL A 44 14.47 10.60 -53.29
N ILE A 45 15.46 11.44 -52.97
CA ILE A 45 16.81 11.02 -52.58
C ILE A 45 17.20 11.58 -51.21
N SER A 46 18.17 10.95 -50.55
CA SER A 46 18.68 11.43 -49.26
C SER A 46 19.43 12.75 -49.40
N SER A 47 19.39 13.57 -48.35
CA SER A 47 20.16 14.83 -48.27
C SER A 47 21.68 14.59 -48.36
N GLU A 48 22.16 13.46 -47.86
CA GLU A 48 23.56 13.05 -47.98
C GLU A 48 23.96 12.74 -49.43
N LEU A 49 23.12 11.98 -50.17
CA LEU A 49 23.38 11.66 -51.56
C LEU A 49 23.35 12.91 -52.44
N ALA A 50 22.40 13.80 -52.18
CA ALA A 50 22.28 15.09 -52.86
C ALA A 50 23.52 15.96 -52.62
N SER A 51 23.93 16.10 -51.36
CA SER A 51 25.09 16.91 -50.95
C SER A 51 26.41 16.36 -51.49
N TYR A 52 26.59 15.04 -51.52
CA TYR A 52 27.84 14.42 -52.00
C TYR A 52 28.05 14.59 -53.51
N ASN A 53 26.97 14.61 -54.29
CA ASN A 53 27.01 14.67 -55.75
C ASN A 53 26.66 16.05 -56.32
N ASP A 54 26.51 17.07 -55.46
CA ASP A 54 26.07 18.42 -55.83
C ASP A 54 24.73 18.43 -56.63
N LEU A 55 23.76 17.61 -56.21
CA LEU A 55 22.44 17.47 -56.85
C LEU A 55 21.37 18.31 -56.13
N ALA A 56 20.46 18.91 -56.89
CA ALA A 56 19.32 19.67 -56.38
C ALA A 56 17.97 19.14 -56.91
N VAL A 57 16.87 19.57 -56.28
CA VAL A 57 15.52 19.30 -56.77
C VAL A 57 15.37 19.83 -58.21
N GLY A 58 14.89 18.98 -59.11
CA GLY A 58 14.78 19.23 -60.54
C GLY A 58 15.94 18.70 -61.39
N ASP A 59 17.05 18.28 -60.78
CA ASP A 59 18.13 17.60 -61.49
C ASP A 59 17.75 16.15 -61.84
N THR A 60 18.45 15.57 -62.82
CA THR A 60 18.22 14.19 -63.26
C THR A 60 19.38 13.29 -62.87
N ILE A 61 19.07 12.12 -62.31
CA ILE A 61 20.03 11.04 -62.06
C ILE A 61 19.85 9.94 -63.10
N THR A 62 20.97 9.30 -63.49
CA THR A 62 20.95 8.17 -64.42
C THR A 62 21.56 6.95 -63.74
N LEU A 63 20.77 5.87 -63.67
CA LEU A 63 21.14 4.61 -63.02
C LEU A 63 21.42 3.58 -64.10
N SER A 64 22.54 2.85 -63.99
CA SER A 64 22.88 1.75 -64.91
C SER A 64 22.50 0.39 -64.32
N ASN A 65 22.08 -0.55 -65.17
CA ASN A 65 21.87 -1.93 -64.74
C ASN A 65 23.22 -2.58 -64.41
N PRO A 66 23.46 -3.07 -63.17
CA PRO A 66 24.74 -3.68 -62.78
C PRO A 66 25.05 -4.99 -63.52
N ASN A 67 24.06 -5.58 -64.20
CA ASN A 67 24.23 -6.77 -65.03
C ASN A 67 24.38 -6.42 -66.53
N GLN A 68 24.16 -5.18 -66.94
CA GLN A 68 24.23 -4.70 -68.33
C GLN A 68 24.46 -3.17 -68.37
N GLU A 69 25.72 -2.73 -68.35
CA GLU A 69 26.09 -1.30 -68.19
C GLU A 69 25.53 -0.36 -69.28
N ASP A 70 25.28 -0.87 -70.48
CA ASP A 70 24.69 -0.10 -71.60
C ASP A 70 23.18 0.19 -71.39
N GLU A 71 22.52 -0.50 -70.45
CA GLU A 71 21.12 -0.25 -70.09
C GLU A 71 21.04 0.76 -68.94
N THR A 72 20.37 1.89 -69.18
CA THR A 72 20.29 3.02 -68.24
C THR A 72 18.87 3.52 -68.06
N TYR A 73 18.57 4.01 -66.84
CA TYR A 73 17.28 4.54 -66.43
C TYR A 73 17.47 5.95 -65.85
N THR A 74 16.75 6.92 -66.38
CA THR A 74 16.84 8.32 -65.92
C THR A 74 15.64 8.68 -65.06
N LEU A 75 15.91 9.23 -63.88
CA LEU A 75 14.92 9.70 -62.92
C LEU A 75 15.13 11.20 -62.62
N THR A 76 14.05 11.94 -62.43
CA THR A 76 14.10 13.36 -62.05
C THR A 76 13.89 13.48 -60.54
N ILE A 77 14.74 14.24 -59.85
CA ILE A 77 14.65 14.45 -58.41
C ILE A 77 13.48 15.39 -58.11
N ALA A 78 12.43 14.87 -57.47
CA ALA A 78 11.26 15.63 -57.05
C ALA A 78 11.40 16.19 -55.62
N GLY A 79 12.16 15.50 -54.77
CA GLY A 79 12.39 15.92 -53.39
C GLY A 79 13.65 15.33 -52.78
N ILE A 80 14.10 15.96 -51.69
CA ILE A 80 15.23 15.57 -50.87
C ILE A 80 14.73 15.35 -49.44
N TYR A 81 15.04 14.20 -48.86
CA TYR A 81 14.64 13.87 -47.48
C TYR A 81 15.83 13.84 -46.52
N GLU A 82 15.57 14.14 -45.26
CA GLU A 82 16.49 13.98 -44.15
C GLU A 82 15.90 12.98 -43.14
N THR A 83 16.76 12.13 -42.56
CA THR A 83 16.38 11.15 -41.54
C THR A 83 17.01 11.54 -40.21
N GLU A 84 16.21 11.64 -39.14
CA GLU A 84 16.69 12.04 -37.80
C GLU A 84 17.59 10.98 -37.14
N SER A 85 17.50 9.73 -37.58
CA SER A 85 18.32 8.61 -37.07
C SER A 85 19.45 8.25 -38.04
N THR A 86 20.66 8.77 -37.78
CA THR A 86 21.90 8.15 -38.26
C THR A 86 22.15 6.86 -37.46
N SER A 87 21.39 5.79 -37.72
CA SER A 87 21.73 4.45 -37.27
C SER A 87 22.62 3.80 -38.31
N ASP A 88 23.85 4.28 -38.37
CA ASP A 88 24.94 3.63 -39.07
C ASP A 88 25.09 2.20 -38.48
N SER A 89 25.11 1.20 -39.37
CA SER A 89 25.23 -0.26 -39.13
C SER A 89 23.96 -1.07 -38.85
N ALA A 90 23.21 -1.38 -39.92
CA ALA A 90 22.56 -2.69 -40.04
C ALA A 90 23.65 -3.79 -40.12
N SER A 91 24.25 -4.11 -38.98
CA SER A 91 25.14 -5.24 -38.81
C SER A 91 24.31 -6.53 -38.91
N SER A 92 24.21 -7.09 -40.12
CA SER A 92 23.74 -8.46 -40.24
C SER A 92 24.69 -9.37 -39.44
N MET A 93 24.13 -10.36 -38.75
CA MET A 93 24.85 -11.35 -37.94
C MET A 93 25.92 -12.17 -38.72
N MET A 94 26.12 -11.88 -40.01
CA MET A 94 27.05 -12.50 -40.95
C MET A 94 27.93 -11.45 -41.69
N GLY A 95 28.39 -10.39 -41.02
CA GLY A 95 29.68 -9.73 -41.30
C GLY A 95 30.03 -9.31 -42.75
N GLY A 96 29.04 -9.08 -43.62
CA GLY A 96 29.22 -8.58 -44.98
C GLY A 96 28.67 -7.17 -45.13
N PHE A 97 29.47 -6.25 -45.67
CA PHE A 97 29.04 -4.90 -46.03
C PHE A 97 28.04 -5.01 -47.20
N MET A 98 26.78 -4.63 -46.98
CA MET A 98 25.76 -4.55 -48.03
C MET A 98 25.64 -3.08 -48.44
N ALA A 99 26.22 -2.69 -49.58
CA ALA A 99 26.21 -1.30 -50.05
C ALA A 99 24.78 -0.71 -50.19
N GLY A 100 23.80 -1.56 -50.53
CA GLY A 100 22.39 -1.19 -50.62
C GLY A 100 21.61 -1.15 -49.29
N ALA A 101 22.26 -1.38 -48.14
CA ALA A 101 21.63 -1.26 -46.81
C ALA A 101 21.94 0.08 -46.13
N ASP A 102 22.76 0.93 -46.77
CA ASP A 102 23.02 2.30 -46.33
C ASP A 102 21.79 3.17 -46.63
N SER A 103 21.28 3.88 -45.62
CA SER A 103 20.17 4.82 -45.75
C SER A 103 20.47 5.92 -46.78
N SER A 104 21.74 6.23 -46.98
CA SER A 104 22.18 7.29 -47.88
C SER A 104 22.15 6.85 -49.35
N ASN A 105 22.15 5.54 -49.63
CA ASN A 105 22.05 4.97 -50.97
C ASN A 105 20.64 4.49 -51.34
N GLN A 106 19.62 4.90 -50.57
CA GLN A 106 18.21 4.62 -50.87
C GLN A 106 17.63 5.67 -51.82
N ILE A 107 16.92 5.20 -52.83
CA ILE A 107 16.17 6.04 -53.78
C ILE A 107 14.71 5.60 -53.73
N TYR A 108 13.82 6.53 -53.41
CA TYR A 108 12.39 6.25 -53.34
C TYR A 108 11.67 6.67 -54.61
N VAL A 109 10.81 5.80 -55.12
CA VAL A 109 9.97 6.02 -56.31
C VAL A 109 8.56 5.47 -56.08
N SER A 110 7.61 5.85 -56.94
CA SER A 110 6.31 5.19 -57.02
C SER A 110 6.47 3.73 -57.49
N TYR A 111 5.65 2.83 -56.96
CA TYR A 111 5.62 1.42 -57.37
C TYR A 111 5.46 1.26 -58.88
N GLN A 112 4.62 2.08 -59.52
CA GLN A 112 4.38 2.00 -60.97
C GLN A 112 5.63 2.37 -61.78
N THR A 113 6.44 3.31 -61.29
CA THR A 113 7.75 3.66 -61.87
C THR A 113 8.73 2.49 -61.75
N LEU A 114 8.79 1.84 -60.57
CA LEU A 114 9.65 0.68 -60.37
C LEU A 114 9.23 -0.52 -61.23
N GLU A 115 7.92 -0.78 -61.34
CA GLU A 115 7.38 -1.84 -62.21
C GLU A 115 7.74 -1.61 -63.68
N THR A 116 7.71 -0.36 -64.14
CA THR A 116 8.10 0.03 -65.51
C THR A 116 9.58 -0.27 -65.76
N ILE A 117 10.46 0.08 -64.81
CA ILE A 117 11.90 -0.21 -64.88
C ILE A 117 12.16 -1.73 -64.95
N LEU A 118 11.47 -2.50 -64.12
CA LEU A 118 11.63 -3.97 -64.08
C LEU A 118 11.14 -4.62 -65.37
N THR A 119 9.98 -4.20 -65.89
CA THR A 119 9.42 -4.72 -67.14
C THR A 119 10.35 -4.39 -68.32
N GLN A 120 10.85 -3.16 -68.39
CA GLN A 120 11.81 -2.76 -69.42
C GLN A 120 13.11 -3.56 -69.32
N SER A 121 13.61 -3.82 -68.11
CA SER A 121 14.79 -4.66 -67.90
C SER A 121 14.57 -6.10 -68.35
N GLU A 122 13.39 -6.67 -68.08
CA GLU A 122 13.05 -8.02 -68.50
C GLU A 122 12.93 -8.14 -70.03
N GLU A 123 12.36 -7.13 -70.70
CA GLU A 123 12.27 -7.07 -72.17
C GLU A 123 13.64 -6.95 -72.86
N ASN A 124 14.59 -6.22 -72.24
CA ASN A 124 15.94 -6.03 -72.77
C ASN A 124 16.94 -7.11 -72.32
N ALA A 125 16.52 -8.00 -71.42
CA ALA A 125 17.42 -8.97 -70.80
C ALA A 125 17.95 -10.00 -71.80
N THR A 126 19.26 -10.26 -71.72
CA THR A 126 19.89 -11.35 -72.45
C THR A 126 19.96 -12.58 -71.57
N THR A 127 19.38 -13.69 -72.04
CA THR A 127 19.40 -14.97 -71.35
C THR A 127 20.44 -15.90 -71.98
N THR A 128 21.41 -16.37 -71.19
CA THR A 128 22.43 -17.32 -71.62
C THR A 128 22.27 -18.62 -70.83
N THR A 129 22.12 -19.75 -71.53
CA THR A 129 22.10 -21.07 -70.91
C THR A 129 23.44 -21.76 -71.11
N ASP A 130 24.11 -22.12 -70.02
CA ASP A 130 25.36 -22.88 -70.07
C ASP A 130 25.06 -24.32 -70.51
N SER A 131 25.64 -24.72 -71.65
CA SER A 131 25.46 -26.05 -72.24
C SER A 131 26.01 -27.20 -71.39
N THR A 132 26.80 -26.91 -70.36
CA THR A 132 27.51 -27.90 -69.53
C THR A 132 26.83 -28.16 -68.19
N THR A 133 26.26 -27.12 -67.56
CA THR A 133 25.59 -27.21 -66.25
C THR A 133 24.06 -27.17 -66.37
N GLY A 134 23.53 -26.73 -67.51
CA GLY A 134 22.10 -26.50 -67.71
C GLY A 134 21.58 -25.25 -66.98
N GLU A 135 22.45 -24.50 -66.31
CA GLU A 135 22.05 -23.27 -65.62
C GLU A 135 21.82 -22.14 -66.62
N THR A 136 20.72 -21.42 -66.41
CA THR A 136 20.33 -20.26 -67.19
C THR A 136 20.59 -19.00 -66.40
N THR A 137 21.38 -18.07 -66.95
CA THR A 137 21.64 -16.74 -66.39
C THR A 137 20.94 -15.68 -67.22
N THR A 138 20.37 -14.68 -66.54
CA THR A 138 19.67 -13.53 -67.15
C THR A 138 20.28 -12.24 -66.64
N THR A 139 20.30 -11.21 -67.50
CA THR A 139 20.73 -9.85 -67.15
C THR A 139 19.59 -8.98 -66.58
N ALA A 140 18.36 -9.51 -66.49
CA ALA A 140 17.22 -8.81 -65.91
C ALA A 140 17.49 -8.38 -64.46
N LEU A 141 17.06 -7.17 -64.11
CA LEU A 141 17.03 -6.71 -62.73
C LEU A 141 16.16 -7.63 -61.87
N ARG A 142 16.57 -7.79 -60.61
CA ARG A 142 15.84 -8.61 -59.62
C ARG A 142 15.21 -7.69 -58.60
N SER A 143 13.96 -7.94 -58.28
CA SER A 143 13.22 -7.23 -57.23
C SER A 143 12.86 -8.17 -56.09
N MET A 144 12.68 -7.58 -54.91
CA MET A 144 12.09 -8.22 -53.75
C MET A 144 10.80 -7.45 -53.44
N LEU A 145 9.67 -8.15 -53.41
CA LEU A 145 8.39 -7.55 -53.07
C LEU A 145 8.14 -7.74 -51.57
N ASN A 146 8.07 -6.63 -50.84
CA ASN A 146 7.65 -6.60 -49.44
C ASN A 146 6.27 -5.96 -49.37
N GLY A 147 5.29 -6.65 -48.78
CA GLY A 147 3.93 -6.14 -48.61
C GLY A 147 3.74 -5.55 -47.21
N THR A 148 3.59 -4.23 -47.12
CA THR A 148 3.12 -3.55 -45.90
C THR A 148 1.62 -3.28 -46.07
N TYR A 149 0.81 -3.79 -45.15
CA TYR A 149 -0.64 -3.61 -45.16
C TYR A 149 -1.05 -2.73 -43.99
N ALA A 150 -1.75 -1.63 -44.28
CA ALA A 150 -2.36 -0.78 -43.27
C ALA A 150 -3.86 -1.11 -43.18
N PHE A 151 -4.36 -1.26 -41.96
CA PHE A 151 -5.76 -1.60 -41.68
C PHE A 151 -6.40 -0.48 -40.86
N ASP A 152 -7.61 -0.08 -41.25
CA ASP A 152 -8.37 0.97 -40.54
C ASP A 152 -8.86 0.49 -39.16
N SER A 153 -8.94 -0.83 -38.95
CA SER A 153 -9.40 -1.42 -37.70
C SER A 153 -8.70 -2.74 -37.37
N VAL A 154 -8.67 -3.07 -36.08
CA VAL A 154 -8.18 -4.39 -35.59
C VAL A 154 -8.98 -5.53 -36.21
N SER A 155 -10.29 -5.35 -36.43
CA SER A 155 -11.14 -6.36 -37.08
C SER A 155 -10.74 -6.62 -38.54
N ASP A 156 -10.28 -5.60 -39.27
CA ASP A 156 -9.83 -5.78 -40.65
C ASP A 156 -8.47 -6.51 -40.71
N TYR A 157 -7.60 -6.24 -39.73
CA TYR A 157 -6.34 -6.98 -39.55
C TYR A 157 -6.58 -8.46 -39.22
N GLU A 158 -7.48 -8.77 -38.28
CA GLU A 158 -7.83 -10.16 -37.92
C GLU A 158 -8.42 -10.90 -39.12
N LYS A 159 -9.33 -10.25 -39.86
CA LYS A 159 -9.92 -10.82 -41.07
C LYS A 159 -8.88 -11.08 -42.16
N PHE A 160 -7.93 -10.16 -42.35
CA PHE A 160 -6.81 -10.36 -43.26
C PHE A 160 -5.93 -11.54 -42.84
N GLN A 161 -5.64 -11.69 -41.55
CA GLN A 161 -4.87 -12.82 -41.04
C GLN A 161 -5.56 -14.16 -41.38
N ASP A 162 -6.89 -14.22 -41.27
CA ASP A 162 -7.67 -15.40 -41.63
C ASP A 162 -7.70 -15.65 -43.14
N GLU A 163 -7.90 -14.61 -43.95
CA GLU A 163 -7.90 -14.69 -45.42
C GLU A 163 -6.54 -15.16 -45.96
N VAL A 164 -5.43 -14.69 -45.39
CA VAL A 164 -4.07 -15.08 -45.79
C VAL A 164 -3.76 -16.53 -45.41
N LYS A 165 -4.24 -17.02 -44.26
CA LYS A 165 -4.17 -18.44 -43.90
C LYS A 165 -4.97 -19.31 -44.87
N GLU A 166 -6.15 -18.86 -45.28
CA GLU A 166 -6.99 -19.56 -46.25
C GLU A 166 -6.35 -19.60 -47.66
N MET A 167 -5.59 -18.56 -48.03
CA MET A 167 -4.81 -18.51 -49.27
C MET A 167 -3.54 -19.39 -49.25
N GLY A 168 -3.26 -20.10 -48.14
CA GLY A 168 -2.22 -21.12 -48.05
C GLY A 168 -0.93 -20.70 -47.36
N LEU A 169 -0.96 -19.68 -46.51
CA LEU A 169 0.17 -19.35 -45.64
C LEU A 169 0.49 -20.54 -44.72
N SER A 170 1.73 -21.03 -44.72
CA SER A 170 2.11 -22.17 -43.87
C SER A 170 2.13 -21.78 -42.39
N ASP A 171 1.95 -22.77 -41.51
CA ASP A 171 2.01 -22.59 -40.04
C ASP A 171 3.38 -22.11 -39.53
N ASP A 172 4.40 -22.07 -40.39
CA ASP A 172 5.73 -21.56 -40.07
C ASP A 172 5.83 -20.02 -40.14
N TYR A 173 4.80 -19.34 -40.68
CA TYR A 173 4.75 -17.90 -40.81
C TYR A 173 3.73 -17.29 -39.84
N THR A 174 4.13 -16.22 -39.15
CA THR A 174 3.25 -15.43 -38.29
C THR A 174 2.99 -14.09 -38.95
N VAL A 175 1.72 -13.69 -39.02
CA VAL A 175 1.33 -12.30 -39.32
C VAL A 175 1.40 -11.54 -38.01
N SER A 176 2.32 -10.59 -37.90
CA SER A 176 2.47 -9.69 -36.75
C SER A 176 2.27 -8.23 -37.17
N SER A 177 1.58 -7.45 -36.35
CA SER A 177 1.42 -6.00 -36.54
C SER A 177 2.19 -5.27 -35.44
N SER A 178 3.12 -4.38 -35.84
CA SER A 178 3.86 -3.55 -34.87
C SER A 178 2.92 -2.71 -34.02
N ASP A 179 1.83 -2.22 -34.61
CA ASP A 179 0.92 -1.29 -33.95
C ASP A 179 0.02 -2.01 -32.96
N LEU A 180 -0.39 -3.25 -33.28
CA LEU A 180 -1.13 -4.10 -32.34
C LEU A 180 -0.24 -4.51 -31.16
N THR A 181 1.01 -4.90 -31.42
CA THR A 181 1.97 -5.23 -30.35
C THR A 181 2.26 -4.02 -29.47
N SER A 182 2.49 -2.84 -30.04
CA SER A 182 2.67 -1.61 -29.27
C SER A 182 1.41 -1.20 -28.50
N TYR A 183 0.22 -1.43 -29.04
CA TYR A 183 -1.04 -1.21 -28.34
C TYR A 183 -1.22 -2.19 -27.17
N GLU A 184 -0.97 -3.48 -27.36
CA GLU A 184 -0.99 -4.48 -26.29
C GLU A 184 0.01 -4.18 -25.18
N GLU A 185 1.24 -3.80 -25.54
CA GLU A 185 2.25 -3.34 -24.58
C GLU A 185 1.82 -2.05 -23.86
N SER A 186 1.09 -1.15 -24.54
CA SER A 186 0.53 0.05 -23.91
C SER A 186 -0.62 -0.25 -22.93
N LEU A 187 -1.32 -1.38 -23.11
CA LEU A 187 -2.37 -1.84 -22.21
C LEU A 187 -1.81 -2.54 -20.96
N GLU A 188 -0.60 -3.09 -21.01
CA GLU A 188 0.03 -3.79 -19.89
C GLU A 188 0.15 -2.90 -18.63
N PRO A 189 0.59 -1.62 -18.70
CA PRO A 189 0.52 -0.70 -17.57
C PRO A 189 -0.89 -0.50 -17.00
N LEU A 190 -1.92 -0.43 -17.85
CA LEU A 190 -3.31 -0.26 -17.41
C LEU A 190 -3.84 -1.52 -16.72
N GLN A 191 -3.47 -2.70 -17.22
CA GLN A 191 -3.79 -3.97 -16.57
C GLN A 191 -3.10 -4.07 -15.20
N HIS A 192 -1.82 -3.74 -15.12
CA HIS A 192 -1.10 -3.67 -13.85
C HIS A 192 -1.71 -2.66 -12.88
N LEU A 193 -2.10 -1.48 -13.37
CA LEU A 193 -2.78 -0.47 -12.55
C LEU A 193 -4.09 -1.00 -11.98
N SER A 194 -4.90 -1.67 -12.80
CA SER A 194 -6.16 -2.32 -12.38
C SER A 194 -5.91 -3.40 -11.34
N GLU A 195 -4.91 -4.26 -11.56
CA GLU A 195 -4.56 -5.33 -10.63
C GLU A 195 -4.07 -4.78 -9.29
N TYR A 196 -3.20 -3.76 -9.32
CA TYR A 196 -2.73 -3.06 -8.12
C TYR A 196 -3.86 -2.35 -7.38
N ALA A 197 -4.78 -1.71 -8.10
CA ALA A 197 -5.97 -1.11 -7.49
C ALA A 197 -6.85 -2.18 -6.79
N GLY A 198 -6.99 -3.36 -7.39
CA GLY A 198 -7.67 -4.51 -6.79
C GLY A 198 -7.01 -4.98 -5.49
N TYR A 199 -5.68 -5.17 -5.48
CA TYR A 199 -4.94 -5.53 -4.27
C TYR A 199 -5.04 -4.45 -3.20
N PHE A 200 -4.92 -3.18 -3.59
CA PHE A 200 -5.03 -2.04 -2.68
C PHE A 200 -6.41 -1.97 -2.03
N LEU A 201 -7.48 -2.18 -2.80
CA LEU A 201 -8.85 -2.27 -2.30
C LEU A 201 -8.97 -3.40 -1.25
N MET A 202 -8.45 -4.60 -1.53
CA MET A 202 -8.50 -5.71 -0.56
C MET A 202 -7.78 -5.38 0.76
N VAL A 203 -6.63 -4.71 0.69
CA VAL A 203 -5.88 -4.28 1.88
C VAL A 203 -6.67 -3.25 2.69
N ILE A 204 -7.26 -2.25 2.03
CA ILE A 204 -8.10 -1.24 2.69
C ILE A 204 -9.31 -1.90 3.36
N LEU A 205 -9.98 -2.83 2.69
CA LEU A 205 -11.14 -3.52 3.25
C LEU A 205 -10.75 -4.36 4.46
N ALA A 206 -9.59 -5.04 4.43
CA ALA A 206 -9.09 -5.81 5.56
C ALA A 206 -8.76 -4.92 6.78
N ILE A 207 -8.04 -3.81 6.58
CA ILE A 207 -7.74 -2.85 7.65
C ILE A 207 -9.03 -2.23 8.19
N GLY A 208 -9.94 -1.83 7.30
CA GLY A 208 -11.23 -1.28 7.64
C GLY A 208 -12.07 -2.25 8.48
N ALA A 209 -12.07 -3.54 8.14
CA ALA A 209 -12.74 -4.58 8.91
C ALA A 209 -12.20 -4.66 10.35
N VAL A 210 -10.87 -4.69 10.51
CA VAL A 210 -10.21 -4.76 11.82
C VAL A 210 -10.55 -3.54 12.67
N ILE A 211 -10.45 -2.34 12.10
CA ILE A 211 -10.78 -1.08 12.79
C ILE A 211 -12.24 -1.10 13.24
N LEU A 212 -13.17 -1.47 12.35
CA LEU A 212 -14.59 -1.56 12.70
C LEU A 212 -14.82 -2.57 13.84
N ILE A 213 -14.18 -3.74 13.81
CA ILE A 213 -14.30 -4.74 14.89
C ILE A 213 -13.85 -4.13 16.23
N VAL A 214 -12.70 -3.46 16.25
CA VAL A 214 -12.17 -2.83 17.47
C VAL A 214 -13.13 -1.74 17.98
N LEU A 215 -13.61 -0.85 17.11
CA LEU A 215 -14.57 0.19 17.46
C LEU A 215 -15.87 -0.38 18.03
N HIS A 216 -16.41 -1.43 17.42
CA HIS A 216 -17.59 -2.13 17.91
C HIS A 216 -17.37 -2.71 19.32
N ILE A 217 -16.22 -3.36 19.56
CA ILE A 217 -15.87 -3.91 20.88
C ILE A 217 -15.82 -2.81 21.94
N PHE A 218 -15.20 -1.67 21.62
CA PHE A 218 -15.13 -0.52 22.54
C PHE A 218 -16.51 0.08 22.84
N ALA A 219 -17.33 0.31 21.80
CA ALA A 219 -18.68 0.84 21.96
C ALA A 219 -19.55 -0.05 22.87
N ILE A 220 -19.42 -1.37 22.74
CA ILE A 220 -20.11 -2.34 23.61
C ILE A 220 -19.58 -2.28 25.05
N ARG A 221 -18.27 -2.12 25.23
CA ARG A 221 -17.64 -2.05 26.55
C ARG A 221 -18.09 -0.81 27.33
N GLU A 222 -18.21 0.33 26.66
CA GLU A 222 -18.65 1.59 27.29
C GLU A 222 -20.12 1.53 27.72
N ARG A 223 -21.00 0.89 26.93
CA ARG A 223 -22.44 0.76 27.25
C ARG A 223 -22.80 -0.51 28.04
N LYS A 224 -21.83 -1.12 28.71
CA LYS A 224 -22.00 -2.32 29.55
C LYS A 224 -23.09 -2.16 30.62
N TYR A 225 -23.24 -0.95 31.19
CA TYR A 225 -24.26 -0.66 32.20
C TYR A 225 -25.68 -0.72 31.63
N GLU A 226 -25.91 -0.19 30.43
CA GLU A 226 -27.21 -0.22 29.76
C GLU A 226 -27.62 -1.66 29.41
N ILE A 227 -26.67 -2.45 28.88
CA ILE A 227 -26.86 -3.87 28.58
C ILE A 227 -27.27 -4.64 29.85
N GLY A 228 -26.62 -4.34 30.99
CA GLY A 228 -26.93 -4.94 32.28
C GLY A 228 -28.32 -4.59 32.80
N VAL A 229 -28.74 -3.33 32.68
CA VAL A 229 -30.07 -2.86 33.09
C VAL A 229 -31.17 -3.47 32.22
N LEU A 230 -31.00 -3.48 30.89
CA LEU A 230 -31.98 -4.06 29.97
C LEU A 230 -32.14 -5.58 30.18
N ALA A 231 -31.03 -6.28 30.43
CA ALA A 231 -31.07 -7.69 30.78
C ALA A 231 -31.76 -7.95 32.14
N ALA A 232 -31.54 -7.07 33.13
CA ALA A 232 -32.19 -7.17 34.44
C ALA A 232 -33.70 -6.89 34.40
N ILE A 233 -34.18 -6.07 33.44
CA ILE A 233 -35.61 -5.82 33.17
C ILE A 233 -36.26 -7.00 32.42
N GLY A 234 -35.49 -8.03 32.03
CA GLY A 234 -35.98 -9.24 31.38
C GLY A 234 -35.90 -9.24 29.85
N MET A 235 -35.18 -8.28 29.25
CA MET A 235 -34.96 -8.27 27.80
C MET A 235 -34.01 -9.41 27.39
N LYS A 236 -34.41 -10.20 26.39
CA LYS A 236 -33.58 -11.30 25.86
C LYS A 236 -32.29 -10.74 25.24
N LYS A 237 -31.14 -11.37 25.54
CA LYS A 237 -29.80 -10.95 25.06
C LYS A 237 -29.73 -10.69 23.54
N TRP A 238 -30.42 -11.49 22.73
CA TRP A 238 -30.49 -11.31 21.27
C TRP A 238 -31.16 -9.99 20.86
N LYS A 239 -32.23 -9.57 21.55
CA LYS A 239 -32.91 -8.30 21.24
C LYS A 239 -32.04 -7.09 21.55
N ILE A 240 -31.29 -7.15 22.66
CA ILE A 240 -30.31 -6.12 23.04
C ILE A 240 -29.24 -6.02 21.94
N ALA A 241 -28.69 -7.16 21.52
CA ALA A 241 -27.65 -7.17 20.50
C ALA A 241 -28.14 -6.69 19.12
N VAL A 242 -29.38 -7.01 18.73
CA VAL A 242 -30.01 -6.49 17.51
C VAL A 242 -30.20 -4.97 17.57
N GLN A 243 -30.55 -4.41 18.74
CA GLN A 243 -30.66 -2.95 18.91
C GLN A 243 -29.31 -2.27 18.65
N PHE A 244 -28.23 -2.75 19.26
CA PHE A 244 -26.88 -2.21 19.04
C PHE A 244 -26.41 -2.36 17.60
N LEU A 245 -26.72 -3.48 16.96
CA LEU A 245 -26.40 -3.68 15.54
C LEU A 245 -27.13 -2.67 14.66
N THR A 246 -28.40 -2.39 14.97
CA THR A 246 -29.24 -1.44 14.21
C THR A 246 -28.76 0.01 14.39
N GLU A 247 -28.43 0.42 15.62
CA GLU A 247 -27.87 1.74 15.90
C GLU A 247 -26.56 1.95 15.14
N SER A 248 -25.67 0.95 15.16
CA SER A 248 -24.39 1.06 14.46
C SER A 248 -24.55 1.08 12.94
N LEU A 249 -25.46 0.26 12.39
CA LEU A 249 -25.76 0.26 10.96
C LEU A 249 -26.27 1.65 10.52
N CYS A 250 -27.11 2.30 11.32
CA CYS A 250 -27.63 3.63 11.02
C CYS A 250 -26.52 4.69 11.01
N ILE A 251 -25.58 4.64 11.97
CA ILE A 251 -24.42 5.53 12.01
C ILE A 251 -23.53 5.31 10.78
N THR A 252 -23.24 4.06 10.42
CA THR A 252 -22.43 3.74 9.24
C THR A 252 -23.11 4.23 7.96
N PHE A 253 -24.42 4.03 7.81
CA PHE A 253 -25.16 4.50 6.64
C PHE A 253 -25.05 6.02 6.46
N CYS A 254 -25.23 6.79 7.55
CA CYS A 254 -25.06 8.24 7.53
C CYS A 254 -23.62 8.65 7.18
N ALA A 255 -22.62 7.98 7.76
CA ALA A 255 -21.21 8.26 7.49
C ALA A 255 -20.82 7.97 6.03
N LEU A 256 -21.34 6.88 5.45
CA LEU A 256 -21.11 6.52 4.04
C LEU A 256 -21.69 7.57 3.09
N ILE A 257 -22.91 8.05 3.33
CA ILE A 257 -23.53 9.09 2.51
C ILE A 257 -22.70 10.38 2.54
N ILE A 258 -22.29 10.80 3.74
CA ILE A 258 -21.47 12.02 3.90
C ILE A 258 -20.11 11.85 3.21
N GLY A 259 -19.45 10.71 3.42
CA GLY A 259 -18.14 10.41 2.82
C GLY A 259 -18.20 10.36 1.29
N ALA A 260 -19.19 9.68 0.73
CA ALA A 260 -19.41 9.61 -0.71
C ALA A 260 -19.70 11.00 -1.32
N GLY A 261 -20.52 11.81 -0.64
CA GLY A 261 -20.84 13.17 -1.08
C GLY A 261 -19.60 14.08 -1.11
N ILE A 262 -18.78 14.07 -0.06
CA ILE A 262 -17.54 14.86 -0.01
C ILE A 262 -16.55 14.37 -1.07
N GLY A 263 -16.39 13.05 -1.20
CA GLY A 263 -15.49 12.42 -2.17
C GLY A 263 -15.81 12.84 -3.60
N ALA A 264 -17.08 12.67 -4.02
CA ALA A 264 -17.54 12.98 -5.37
C ALA A 264 -17.37 14.46 -5.74
N VAL A 265 -17.58 15.38 -4.79
CA VAL A 265 -17.37 16.83 -5.02
C VAL A 265 -15.88 17.14 -5.16
N SER A 266 -15.03 16.50 -4.34
CA SER A 266 -13.59 16.77 -4.32
C SER A 266 -12.82 16.19 -5.51
N SER A 267 -13.34 15.13 -6.15
CA SER A 267 -12.64 14.44 -7.24
C SER A 267 -12.61 15.25 -8.54
N VAL A 268 -13.69 15.97 -8.87
CA VAL A 268 -13.83 16.73 -10.12
C VAL A 268 -12.66 17.72 -10.36
N PRO A 269 -12.29 18.62 -9.43
CA PRO A 269 -11.19 19.55 -9.66
C PRO A 269 -9.83 18.87 -9.81
N VAL A 270 -9.61 17.76 -9.09
CA VAL A 270 -8.36 17.00 -9.17
C VAL A 270 -8.21 16.33 -10.54
N THR A 271 -9.28 15.69 -11.03
CA THR A 271 -9.26 15.02 -12.33
C THR A 271 -9.08 16.03 -13.48
N ASN A 272 -9.76 17.19 -13.43
CA ASN A 272 -9.59 18.23 -14.45
C ASN A 272 -8.15 18.80 -14.49
N HIS A 273 -7.46 18.88 -13.35
CA HIS A 273 -6.05 19.30 -13.32
C HIS A 273 -5.13 18.26 -13.97
N LEU A 274 -5.34 16.97 -13.70
CA LEU A 274 -4.55 15.90 -14.32
C LEU A 274 -4.76 15.83 -15.83
N LEU A 275 -6.00 15.97 -16.28
CA LEU A 275 -6.35 15.96 -17.69
C LEU A 275 -5.75 17.17 -18.44
N ALA A 276 -5.72 18.36 -17.84
CA ALA A 276 -5.07 19.53 -18.43
C ALA A 276 -3.56 19.30 -18.67
N GLN A 277 -2.86 18.67 -17.71
CA GLN A 277 -1.44 18.35 -17.86
C GLN A 277 -1.18 17.31 -18.95
N GLN A 278 -2.09 16.36 -19.14
CA GLN A 278 -1.95 15.32 -20.15
C GLN A 278 -2.19 15.86 -21.57
N ILE A 279 -3.18 16.73 -21.75
CA ILE A 279 -3.44 17.38 -23.05
C ILE A 279 -2.25 18.24 -23.50
N GLU A 280 -1.61 18.96 -22.58
CA GLU A 280 -0.42 19.78 -22.86
C GLU A 280 0.77 18.92 -23.36
N SER A 281 0.83 17.64 -23.00
CA SER A 281 1.89 16.72 -23.41
C SER A 281 1.66 16.01 -24.75
N SER A 282 0.45 16.06 -25.32
CA SER A 282 0.07 15.24 -26.50
C SER A 282 -0.26 16.05 -27.76
N SER A 283 -0.17 17.38 -27.73
CA SER A 283 -0.66 18.25 -28.82
C SER A 283 0.38 18.57 -29.93
N SER A 284 1.28 17.65 -30.26
CA SER A 284 2.25 17.84 -31.35
C SER A 284 2.15 16.69 -32.34
N PHE A 285 1.48 16.90 -33.48
CA PHE A 285 1.77 16.19 -34.73
C PHE A 285 1.07 16.84 -35.93
N GLY A 286 1.88 17.35 -36.87
CA GLY A 286 1.47 17.83 -38.19
C GLY A 286 1.94 16.85 -39.25
N GLN A 287 1.12 15.83 -39.53
CA GLN A 287 1.47 14.68 -40.36
C GLN A 287 1.65 15.03 -41.86
N GLU A 288 0.94 16.03 -42.38
CA GLU A 288 1.06 16.47 -43.78
C GLU A 288 2.35 17.25 -44.07
N GLN A 289 2.99 17.79 -43.03
CA GLN A 289 4.19 18.61 -43.16
C GLN A 289 5.44 17.78 -43.52
N TRP A 290 5.42 16.48 -43.22
CA TRP A 290 6.55 15.58 -43.44
C TRP A 290 6.72 15.12 -44.88
N PHE A 291 5.64 15.18 -45.67
CA PHE A 291 5.65 14.87 -47.10
C PHE A 291 5.86 16.12 -47.98
N GLY A 292 6.11 17.30 -47.38
CA GLY A 292 6.43 18.53 -48.10
C GLY A 292 5.28 19.20 -48.85
N ARG A 293 4.01 18.84 -48.57
CA ARG A 293 2.83 19.39 -49.26
C ARG A 293 2.37 20.71 -48.60
N GLU A 294 2.19 21.80 -49.38
CA GLU A 294 1.75 23.11 -48.84
C GLU A 294 0.29 23.11 -48.32
N THR A 295 0.06 23.71 -47.14
CA THR A 295 -1.28 23.93 -46.57
C THR A 295 -1.93 25.19 -47.14
N GLY A 296 -3.08 25.05 -47.81
CA GLY A 296 -3.83 26.17 -48.41
C GLY A 296 -4.39 27.15 -47.36
N ALA A 297 -3.98 28.42 -47.45
CA ALA A 297 -4.28 29.50 -46.51
C ALA A 297 -5.67 30.16 -46.65
N GLN A 298 -6.21 30.73 -45.54
CA GLN A 298 -7.02 31.95 -45.61
C GLN A 298 -7.09 32.78 -44.31
N GLY A 299 -6.54 34.01 -44.36
CA GLY A 299 -7.18 35.23 -43.81
C GLY A 299 -6.74 35.77 -42.44
N SER A 300 -5.71 36.63 -42.40
CA SER A 300 -5.44 37.53 -41.27
C SER A 300 -6.12 38.90 -41.50
N THR A 301 -6.98 39.31 -40.56
CA THR A 301 -7.46 40.70 -40.45
C THR A 301 -6.90 41.31 -39.17
N GLU A 302 -6.48 42.56 -39.30
CA GLU A 302 -5.78 43.41 -38.32
C GLU A 302 -6.51 43.56 -36.97
N ALA A 303 -5.70 43.69 -35.91
CA ALA A 303 -6.12 43.97 -34.55
C ALA A 303 -6.59 45.43 -34.34
N PRO A 304 -7.40 45.69 -33.29
CA PRO A 304 -7.23 46.93 -32.56
C PRO A 304 -7.01 46.76 -31.05
N GLU A 305 -6.25 47.72 -30.53
CA GLU A 305 -5.72 47.89 -29.19
C GLU A 305 -6.77 47.91 -28.07
N GLN A 306 -6.34 47.45 -26.90
CA GLN A 306 -7.03 47.53 -25.60
C GLN A 306 -6.94 48.96 -25.03
N PRO A 307 -7.89 49.38 -24.17
CA PRO A 307 -7.46 49.50 -22.77
C PRO A 307 -8.54 49.24 -21.70
N GLY A 308 -8.12 48.55 -20.62
CA GLY A 308 -8.42 48.90 -19.23
C GLY A 308 -9.69 48.36 -18.57
N GLY A 309 -9.52 47.60 -17.46
CA GLY A 309 -10.50 47.59 -16.36
C GLY A 309 -10.77 46.27 -15.63
N SER A 310 -10.22 46.16 -14.41
CA SER A 310 -10.72 45.45 -13.21
C SER A 310 -10.96 43.92 -13.19
N LYS A 311 -10.41 43.34 -12.11
CA LYS A 311 -10.58 41.98 -11.56
C LYS A 311 -12.03 41.48 -11.53
N GLU A 312 -12.29 40.30 -12.10
CA GLU A 312 -13.11 39.23 -11.52
C GLU A 312 -12.90 37.89 -12.26
N LYS A 313 -12.90 36.79 -11.48
CA LYS A 313 -12.93 35.35 -11.82
C LYS A 313 -12.41 34.88 -13.20
N ALA A 314 -11.34 34.08 -13.15
CA ALA A 314 -10.89 33.26 -14.26
C ALA A 314 -11.91 32.16 -14.61
N GLU A 315 -12.62 32.33 -15.71
CA GLU A 315 -13.20 31.24 -16.51
C GLU A 315 -12.20 30.87 -17.62
N ALA A 316 -12.09 29.57 -17.90
CA ALA A 316 -11.24 29.03 -18.96
C ALA A 316 -11.76 29.45 -20.36
N PRO A 317 -10.89 29.61 -21.38
CA PRO A 317 -11.34 30.09 -22.68
C PRO A 317 -12.08 29.00 -23.46
N GLU A 318 -13.27 29.32 -23.96
CA GLU A 318 -13.95 28.55 -25.02
C GLU A 318 -13.22 28.77 -26.35
N VAL A 319 -12.73 27.69 -26.96
CA VAL A 319 -12.20 27.70 -28.33
C VAL A 319 -13.37 27.48 -29.29
N SER A 320 -13.81 28.55 -29.95
CA SER A 320 -14.81 28.50 -31.01
C SER A 320 -14.20 27.95 -32.31
N ASN A 321 -14.74 26.83 -32.79
CA ASN A 321 -14.36 26.19 -34.03
C ASN A 321 -15.16 26.80 -35.20
N ALA A 322 -14.49 27.40 -36.19
CA ALA A 322 -15.12 27.87 -37.42
C ALA A 322 -14.21 27.58 -38.64
N GLY A 323 -14.53 26.52 -39.39
CA GLY A 323 -13.92 26.18 -40.69
C GLY A 323 -14.57 24.95 -41.33
N GLY A 324 -14.80 24.99 -42.65
CA GLY A 324 -15.67 24.09 -43.44
C GLY A 324 -15.29 22.61 -43.58
N PRO A 325 -16.12 21.80 -44.28
CA PRO A 325 -16.15 20.35 -44.18
C PRO A 325 -15.13 19.68 -45.12
N GLY A 326 -14.10 19.07 -44.55
CA GLY A 326 -13.15 18.24 -45.28
C GLY A 326 -11.99 17.85 -44.37
N PHE A 327 -12.10 16.69 -43.73
CA PHE A 327 -11.03 15.98 -43.03
C PHE A 327 -10.13 16.81 -42.10
N ALA A 328 -10.73 17.30 -41.00
CA ALA A 328 -10.01 17.40 -39.74
C ALA A 328 -10.53 16.28 -38.86
N GLN A 329 -9.72 15.25 -38.62
CA GLN A 329 -10.01 14.23 -37.62
C GLN A 329 -9.97 14.92 -36.26
N ALA A 330 -11.13 15.43 -35.84
CA ALA A 330 -11.33 16.07 -34.57
C ALA A 330 -11.05 15.04 -33.48
N ALA A 331 -9.81 14.98 -33.00
CA ALA A 331 -9.55 14.48 -31.66
C ALA A 331 -10.28 15.44 -30.71
N ASN A 332 -11.54 15.12 -30.41
CA ASN A 332 -12.31 15.76 -29.36
C ASN A 332 -11.62 15.44 -28.03
N TYR A 333 -10.59 16.20 -27.69
CA TYR A 333 -10.03 16.15 -26.34
C TYR A 333 -11.13 16.59 -25.39
N VAL A 334 -11.46 15.70 -24.45
CA VAL A 334 -12.46 15.96 -23.41
C VAL A 334 -11.98 17.18 -22.61
N SER A 335 -12.55 18.36 -22.81
CA SER A 335 -12.05 19.61 -22.22
C SER A 335 -12.44 19.80 -20.76
N SER A 336 -13.42 19.03 -20.27
CA SER A 336 -13.81 19.00 -18.88
C SER A 336 -14.55 17.69 -18.55
N ILE A 337 -14.27 17.14 -17.38
CA ILE A 337 -15.01 16.00 -16.83
C ILE A 337 -16.04 16.56 -15.85
N SER A 338 -17.33 16.38 -16.18
CA SER A 338 -18.44 16.80 -15.32
C SER A 338 -18.70 15.84 -14.16
N SER A 339 -18.25 14.59 -14.26
CA SER A 339 -18.31 13.58 -13.21
C SER A 339 -17.04 12.72 -13.21
N ALA A 340 -16.21 12.87 -12.17
CA ALA A 340 -15.03 12.02 -11.97
C ALA A 340 -15.34 10.70 -11.24
N THR A 341 -16.61 10.48 -10.87
CA THR A 341 -17.04 9.30 -10.12
C THR A 341 -18.22 8.64 -10.82
N ASP A 342 -18.13 7.31 -10.96
CA ASP A 342 -19.21 6.49 -11.45
C ASP A 342 -20.19 6.18 -10.30
N MET A 343 -21.47 6.50 -10.50
CA MET A 343 -22.50 6.31 -9.49
C MET A 343 -22.71 4.83 -9.15
N GLN A 344 -22.54 3.92 -10.12
CA GLN A 344 -22.61 2.49 -9.88
C GLN A 344 -21.47 2.05 -8.97
N VAL A 345 -20.24 2.50 -9.23
CA VAL A 345 -19.07 2.15 -8.41
C VAL A 345 -19.20 2.69 -6.99
N ILE A 346 -19.71 3.92 -6.83
CA ILE A 346 -20.01 4.47 -5.49
C ILE A 346 -21.02 3.58 -4.76
N LEU A 347 -22.09 3.15 -5.44
CA LEU A 347 -23.14 2.34 -4.85
C LEU A 347 -22.62 0.95 -4.45
N GLU A 348 -21.76 0.34 -5.27
CA GLU A 348 -21.06 -0.91 -4.95
C GLU A 348 -20.14 -0.75 -3.73
N MET A 349 -19.35 0.32 -3.66
CA MET A 349 -18.50 0.63 -2.50
C MET A 349 -19.31 0.85 -1.22
N MET A 350 -20.45 1.54 -1.31
CA MET A 350 -21.38 1.69 -0.19
C MET A 350 -21.94 0.33 0.26
N GLY A 351 -22.30 -0.54 -0.70
CA GLY A 351 -22.76 -1.90 -0.42
C GLY A 351 -21.71 -2.72 0.33
N ILE A 352 -20.45 -2.65 -0.09
CA ILE A 352 -19.32 -3.30 0.59
C ILE A 352 -19.14 -2.76 2.01
N GLY A 353 -19.23 -1.44 2.20
CA GLY A 353 -19.16 -0.80 3.52
C GLY A 353 -20.23 -1.32 4.49
N ILE A 354 -21.48 -1.41 4.02
CA ILE A 354 -22.61 -1.94 4.81
C ILE A 354 -22.38 -3.43 5.15
N LEU A 355 -21.92 -4.22 4.18
CA LEU A 355 -21.62 -5.64 4.37
C LEU A 355 -20.53 -5.84 5.44
N LEU A 356 -19.46 -5.04 5.38
CA LEU A 356 -18.37 -5.04 6.37
C LEU A 356 -18.86 -4.72 7.77
N THR A 357 -19.72 -3.72 7.93
CA THR A 357 -20.32 -3.38 9.23
C THR A 357 -21.19 -4.52 9.77
N LEU A 358 -21.95 -5.21 8.91
CA LEU A 358 -22.74 -6.37 9.32
C LEU A 358 -21.85 -7.53 9.80
N ILE A 359 -20.79 -7.86 9.05
CA ILE A 359 -19.84 -8.92 9.40
C ILE A 359 -19.12 -8.59 10.73
N SER A 360 -18.66 -7.34 10.87
CA SER A 360 -18.03 -6.86 12.09
C SER A 360 -18.99 -6.92 13.29
N GLY A 361 -20.23 -6.46 13.09
CA GLY A 361 -21.30 -6.51 14.10
C GLY A 361 -21.67 -7.92 14.55
N CYS A 362 -21.66 -8.91 13.66
CA CYS A 362 -21.84 -10.33 14.00
C CYS A 362 -20.74 -10.86 14.94
N THR A 363 -19.49 -10.46 14.70
CA THR A 363 -18.34 -10.83 15.55
C THR A 363 -18.50 -10.24 16.96
N ALA A 364 -18.97 -9.00 17.04
CA ALA A 364 -19.27 -8.31 18.29
C ALA A 364 -20.47 -8.94 19.05
N LEU A 365 -21.48 -9.40 18.30
CA LEU A 365 -22.64 -10.16 18.79
C LEU A 365 -22.23 -11.44 19.54
N ILE A 366 -21.28 -12.21 18.99
CA ILE A 366 -20.75 -13.41 19.64
C ILE A 366 -20.13 -13.06 21.00
N PHE A 367 -19.40 -11.93 21.08
CA PHE A 367 -18.82 -11.43 22.32
C PHE A 367 -19.89 -11.04 23.36
N ILE A 368 -20.97 -10.37 22.93
CA ILE A 368 -22.11 -10.03 23.81
C ILE A 368 -22.82 -11.29 24.30
N MET A 369 -23.07 -12.26 23.42
CA MET A 369 -23.77 -13.49 23.77
C MET A 369 -22.99 -14.34 24.77
N ARG A 370 -21.65 -14.32 24.68
CA ARG A 370 -20.73 -14.98 25.61
C ARG A 370 -20.54 -14.22 26.93
N TYR A 371 -21.12 -13.03 27.05
CA TYR A 371 -21.06 -12.19 28.24
C TYR A 371 -22.15 -12.61 29.24
N ASP A 372 -21.78 -12.87 30.50
CA ASP A 372 -22.73 -13.21 31.55
C ASP A 372 -23.07 -12.00 32.43
N PRO A 373 -24.27 -11.40 32.26
CA PRO A 373 -24.70 -10.25 33.06
C PRO A 373 -24.97 -10.60 34.53
N LEU A 374 -25.13 -11.88 34.86
CA LEU A 374 -25.49 -12.35 36.22
C LEU A 374 -24.37 -12.25 37.26
N LYS A 375 -23.11 -12.03 36.85
CA LYS A 375 -22.01 -11.75 37.80
C LYS A 375 -22.09 -10.37 38.45
N ILE A 376 -22.97 -9.49 37.97
CA ILE A 376 -23.19 -8.15 38.56
C ILE A 376 -24.31 -8.19 39.62
N LEU A 377 -25.26 -9.12 39.50
CA LEU A 377 -26.39 -9.24 40.44
C LEU A 377 -26.19 -10.30 41.54
N SER A 378 -25.26 -11.25 41.38
CA SER A 378 -24.91 -12.20 42.46
C SER A 378 -24.23 -11.54 43.66
N ASN A 379 -23.73 -10.31 43.52
CA ASN A 379 -23.10 -9.54 44.60
C ASN A 379 -24.10 -8.78 45.50
N ARG A 380 -25.42 -9.04 45.38
CA ARG A 380 -26.43 -8.52 46.33
C ARG A 380 -26.92 -9.54 47.34
N GLY A 381 -26.30 -10.72 47.41
CA GLY A 381 -26.52 -11.71 48.47
C GLY A 381 -25.51 -11.57 49.61
N GLY A 382 -25.57 -10.48 50.39
CA GLY A 382 -25.16 -10.45 51.81
C GLY A 382 -23.80 -11.03 52.25
N ARG A 383 -22.78 -11.14 51.39
CA ARG A 383 -21.40 -11.37 51.82
C ARG A 383 -20.55 -10.17 51.43
N LYS A 384 -19.84 -9.62 52.42
CA LYS A 384 -18.82 -8.57 52.22
C LYS A 384 -17.93 -9.00 51.04
N MET A 385 -17.79 -8.14 50.04
CA MET A 385 -17.11 -8.50 48.79
C MET A 385 -15.61 -8.65 49.02
N SER A 386 -15.15 -9.88 49.20
CA SER A 386 -13.75 -10.24 49.18
C SER A 386 -13.18 -10.03 47.76
N ILE A 387 -12.07 -9.31 47.68
CA ILE A 387 -11.31 -9.14 46.44
C ILE A 387 -10.46 -10.38 46.15
N LEU A 388 -9.96 -11.03 47.20
CA LEU A 388 -9.13 -12.22 47.11
C LEU A 388 -9.64 -13.27 48.10
N GLU A 389 -9.84 -14.49 47.63
CA GLU A 389 -10.30 -15.61 48.45
C GLU A 389 -9.37 -16.81 48.26
N LEU A 390 -8.96 -17.44 49.34
CA LEU A 390 -8.36 -18.77 49.34
C LEU A 390 -9.44 -19.75 49.79
N ASN A 391 -9.65 -20.80 49.00
CA ASN A 391 -10.61 -21.85 49.28
C ASN A 391 -9.89 -23.18 49.41
N GLN A 392 -9.75 -23.67 50.65
CA GLN A 392 -9.16 -24.96 51.00
C GLN A 392 -7.77 -25.19 50.42
N VAL A 393 -6.94 -24.15 50.44
CA VAL A 393 -5.63 -24.14 49.79
C VAL A 393 -4.63 -24.98 50.56
N SER A 394 -4.07 -25.99 49.90
CA SER A 394 -2.98 -26.81 50.43
C SER A 394 -1.80 -26.84 49.47
N TYR A 395 -0.58 -26.94 50.02
CA TYR A 395 0.65 -26.92 49.22
C TYR A 395 1.74 -27.79 49.82
N SER A 396 2.41 -28.58 48.96
CA SER A 396 3.64 -29.32 49.26
C SER A 396 4.71 -29.05 48.20
N TYR A 397 5.97 -28.93 48.60
CA TYR A 397 7.09 -28.73 47.66
C TYR A 397 7.36 -29.97 46.79
N GLU A 398 7.03 -31.16 47.31
CA GLU A 398 7.15 -32.43 46.60
C GLU A 398 5.80 -33.13 46.54
N LYS A 399 5.55 -33.89 45.45
CA LYS A 399 4.30 -34.66 45.26
C LYS A 399 4.03 -35.71 46.36
N LYS A 400 5.06 -36.10 47.13
CA LYS A 400 4.98 -37.02 48.29
C LYS A 400 5.67 -36.44 49.54
N GLY A 401 5.84 -35.12 49.60
CA GLY A 401 6.50 -34.46 50.73
C GLY A 401 5.51 -34.04 51.82
N ASN A 402 6.04 -33.55 52.94
CA ASN A 402 5.24 -32.93 53.98
C ASN A 402 4.48 -31.71 53.43
N GLN A 403 3.19 -31.61 53.76
CA GLN A 403 2.40 -30.43 53.45
C GLN A 403 2.92 -29.24 54.27
N VAL A 404 3.24 -28.15 53.57
CA VAL A 404 3.66 -26.89 54.18
C VAL A 404 2.45 -26.05 54.56
N LEU A 405 1.39 -26.13 53.74
CA LEU A 405 0.10 -25.51 53.97
C LEU A 405 -0.98 -26.56 53.83
N SER A 406 -1.95 -26.57 54.73
CA SER A 406 -3.04 -27.56 54.78
C SER A 406 -4.38 -26.88 55.02
N ASP A 407 -5.28 -26.99 54.04
CA ASP A 407 -6.68 -26.56 54.08
C ASP A 407 -6.90 -25.09 54.52
N ILE A 408 -6.13 -24.17 53.94
CA ILE A 408 -6.20 -22.74 54.30
C ILE A 408 -7.34 -22.07 53.55
N SER A 409 -8.28 -21.49 54.31
CA SER A 409 -9.39 -20.70 53.77
C SER A 409 -9.42 -19.30 54.38
N TYR A 410 -9.02 -18.30 53.60
CA TYR A 410 -8.99 -16.88 54.02
C TYR A 410 -9.64 -15.99 52.96
N SER A 411 -10.22 -14.88 53.41
CA SER A 411 -10.91 -13.92 52.54
C SER A 411 -10.41 -12.51 52.83
N PHE A 412 -9.94 -11.80 51.81
CA PHE A 412 -9.43 -10.45 51.92
C PHE A 412 -10.37 -9.47 51.23
N GLU A 413 -10.65 -8.35 51.88
CA GLU A 413 -11.54 -7.28 51.40
C GLU A 413 -10.73 -6.06 50.96
N LYS A 414 -11.30 -5.26 50.05
CA LYS A 414 -10.77 -3.92 49.73
C LYS A 414 -10.91 -3.00 50.95
N GLY A 415 -10.00 -2.04 51.08
CA GLY A 415 -10.07 -1.03 52.12
C GLY A 415 -9.53 -1.47 53.48
N LYS A 416 -8.83 -2.60 53.55
CA LYS A 416 -8.36 -3.21 54.80
C LYS A 416 -6.91 -3.65 54.72
N LEU A 417 -6.25 -3.59 55.87
CA LEU A 417 -4.91 -4.09 56.10
C LEU A 417 -4.98 -5.40 56.91
N TYR A 418 -4.48 -6.47 56.31
CA TYR A 418 -4.42 -7.81 56.89
C TYR A 418 -2.99 -8.15 57.29
N ALA A 419 -2.80 -8.68 58.50
CA ALA A 419 -1.52 -9.24 58.93
C ALA A 419 -1.58 -10.77 59.00
N ILE A 420 -0.60 -11.45 58.40
CA ILE A 420 -0.41 -12.89 58.48
C ILE A 420 0.78 -13.15 59.40
N THR A 421 0.50 -13.76 60.54
CA THR A 421 1.49 -14.08 61.59
C THR A 421 1.69 -15.59 61.70
N GLY A 422 2.84 -16.02 62.21
CA GLY A 422 3.14 -17.45 62.37
C GLY A 422 4.60 -17.68 62.74
N ARG A 423 4.90 -18.86 63.28
CA ARG A 423 6.28 -19.24 63.64
C ARG A 423 7.20 -19.23 62.41
N SER A 424 8.51 -19.12 62.62
CA SER A 424 9.46 -19.33 61.51
C SER A 424 9.25 -20.73 60.93
N GLY A 425 9.20 -20.85 59.59
CA GLY A 425 8.89 -22.11 58.90
C GLY A 425 7.41 -22.49 58.80
N ALA A 426 6.47 -21.69 59.32
CA ALA A 426 5.02 -21.97 59.23
C ALA A 426 4.41 -21.78 57.82
N GLY A 427 5.23 -21.58 56.78
CA GLY A 427 4.75 -21.42 55.39
C GLY A 427 4.24 -20.03 55.02
N LYS A 428 4.54 -18.97 55.78
CA LYS A 428 4.10 -17.59 55.49
C LYS A 428 4.51 -17.11 54.09
N THR A 429 5.81 -17.20 53.77
CA THR A 429 6.35 -16.86 52.44
C THR A 429 5.80 -17.77 51.36
N THR A 430 5.51 -19.05 51.68
CA THR A 430 4.86 -19.99 50.76
C THR A 430 3.43 -19.52 50.44
N LEU A 431 2.66 -19.08 51.43
CA LEU A 431 1.33 -18.55 51.25
C LEU A 431 1.33 -17.28 50.38
N LEU A 432 2.28 -16.35 50.62
CA LEU A 432 2.45 -15.18 49.75
C LEU A 432 2.81 -15.58 48.32
N SER A 433 3.68 -16.56 48.14
CA SER A 433 4.07 -17.05 46.82
C SER A 433 2.88 -17.62 46.03
N LEU A 434 1.92 -18.25 46.73
CA LEU A 434 0.67 -18.72 46.13
C LEU A 434 -0.26 -17.57 45.77
N ILE A 435 -0.45 -16.59 46.69
CA ILE A 435 -1.26 -15.40 46.46
C ILE A 435 -0.72 -14.59 45.27
N CYS A 436 0.59 -14.43 45.16
CA CYS A 436 1.26 -13.72 44.06
C CYS A 436 1.31 -14.51 42.74
N GLY A 437 0.78 -15.74 42.71
CA GLY A 437 0.81 -16.60 41.50
C GLY A 437 2.23 -17.01 41.07
N LEU A 438 3.19 -17.04 42.00
CA LEU A 438 4.55 -17.56 41.78
C LEU A 438 4.59 -19.08 41.93
N ALA A 439 3.76 -19.63 42.81
CA ALA A 439 3.53 -21.07 42.96
C ALA A 439 2.06 -21.41 42.64
N THR A 440 1.78 -22.69 42.44
CA THR A 440 0.41 -23.20 42.22
C THR A 440 0.03 -24.10 43.39
N PRO A 441 -1.16 -23.95 43.98
CA PRO A 441 -1.57 -24.82 45.08
C PRO A 441 -1.67 -26.27 44.62
N THR A 442 -1.36 -27.21 45.50
CA THR A 442 -1.48 -28.66 45.23
C THR A 442 -2.94 -29.08 45.23
N SER A 443 -3.76 -28.46 46.09
CA SER A 443 -5.22 -28.58 46.13
C SER A 443 -5.86 -27.28 46.61
N GLY A 444 -7.15 -27.10 46.31
CA GLY A 444 -7.87 -25.86 46.57
C GLY A 444 -7.74 -24.86 45.42
N SER A 445 -8.32 -23.67 45.62
CA SER A 445 -8.31 -22.60 44.61
C SER A 445 -8.09 -21.23 45.25
N ILE A 446 -7.52 -20.31 44.47
CA ILE A 446 -7.36 -18.91 44.86
C ILE A 446 -8.15 -18.08 43.86
N LEU A 447 -9.10 -17.28 44.34
CA LEU A 447 -10.05 -16.53 43.54
C LEU A 447 -9.75 -15.04 43.66
N LEU A 448 -9.53 -14.36 42.53
CA LEU A 448 -9.49 -12.90 42.43
C LEU A 448 -10.82 -12.41 41.86
N ASN A 449 -11.55 -11.58 42.59
CA ASN A 449 -12.89 -11.09 42.20
C ASN A 449 -13.82 -12.24 41.75
N GLY A 450 -13.75 -13.37 42.46
CA GLY A 450 -14.52 -14.59 42.15
C GLY A 450 -14.04 -15.39 40.92
N LYS A 451 -12.87 -15.09 40.36
CA LYS A 451 -12.26 -15.85 39.25
C LYS A 451 -10.96 -16.52 39.70
N ASP A 452 -10.82 -17.81 39.40
CA ASP A 452 -9.63 -18.59 39.78
C ASP A 452 -8.37 -18.07 39.07
N ILE A 453 -7.31 -17.78 39.85
CA ILE A 453 -6.03 -17.28 39.33
C ILE A 453 -5.33 -18.30 38.41
N SER A 454 -5.64 -19.59 38.54
CA SER A 454 -5.10 -20.63 37.66
C SER A 454 -5.62 -20.51 36.22
N SER A 455 -6.78 -19.88 36.05
CA SER A 455 -7.39 -19.58 34.74
C SER A 455 -6.95 -18.23 34.16
N LEU A 456 -6.18 -17.43 34.92
CA LEU A 456 -5.68 -16.14 34.49
C LEU A 456 -4.30 -16.27 33.84
N ASN A 457 -3.98 -15.32 32.96
CA ASN A 457 -2.60 -15.11 32.56
C ASN A 457 -1.82 -14.62 33.79
N ARG A 458 -0.88 -15.45 34.27
CA ARG A 458 -0.08 -15.15 35.45
C ARG A 458 0.82 -13.94 35.27
N TYR A 459 1.19 -13.62 34.03
CA TYR A 459 1.95 -12.41 33.74
C TYR A 459 1.10 -11.17 34.01
N ASP A 460 -0.07 -11.08 33.39
CA ASP A 460 -1.00 -9.95 33.53
C ASP A 460 -1.43 -9.75 34.99
N TYR A 461 -1.73 -10.86 35.68
CA TYR A 461 -2.06 -10.84 37.10
C TYR A 461 -0.96 -10.15 37.93
N ARG A 462 0.31 -10.52 37.72
CA ARG A 462 1.45 -9.97 38.46
C ARG A 462 1.86 -8.56 38.03
N SER A 463 1.59 -8.18 36.79
CA SER A 463 1.98 -6.87 36.27
C SER A 463 0.92 -5.80 36.50
N HIS A 464 -0.36 -6.16 36.69
CA HIS A 464 -1.45 -5.19 36.84
C HIS A 464 -2.18 -5.28 38.18
N ASP A 465 -2.55 -6.48 38.64
CA ASP A 465 -3.52 -6.65 39.73
C ASP A 465 -2.88 -6.67 41.12
N ILE A 466 -1.65 -7.19 41.24
CA ILE A 466 -0.96 -7.42 42.52
C ILE A 466 0.43 -6.78 42.57
N GLY A 467 0.65 -5.90 43.55
CA GLY A 467 1.95 -5.36 43.91
C GLY A 467 2.64 -6.22 44.95
N VAL A 468 3.94 -6.48 44.79
CA VAL A 468 4.70 -7.35 45.71
C VAL A 468 5.93 -6.63 46.25
N ILE A 469 6.08 -6.63 47.57
CA ILE A 469 7.24 -6.16 48.31
C ILE A 469 7.90 -7.36 48.97
N PHE A 470 9.11 -7.70 48.53
CA PHE A 470 9.88 -8.84 49.03
C PHE A 470 10.74 -8.46 50.23
N GLN A 471 10.97 -9.41 51.14
CA GLN A 471 11.83 -9.24 52.32
C GLN A 471 13.26 -8.78 51.97
N SER A 472 13.86 -9.32 50.90
CA SER A 472 15.19 -8.92 50.40
C SER A 472 15.15 -7.77 49.38
N PHE A 473 14.03 -7.05 49.29
CA PHE A 473 13.74 -5.93 48.37
C PHE A 473 13.71 -6.31 46.87
N ASN A 474 14.60 -7.20 46.43
CA ASN A 474 14.75 -7.68 45.05
C ASN A 474 14.80 -6.54 44.03
N LEU A 475 15.52 -5.47 44.36
CA LEU A 475 15.74 -4.31 43.48
C LEU A 475 16.90 -4.60 42.52
N LEU A 476 16.88 -4.00 41.32
CA LEU A 476 17.96 -4.13 40.36
C LEU A 476 19.10 -3.18 40.74
N PRO A 477 20.27 -3.70 41.18
CA PRO A 477 21.30 -2.90 41.82
C PRO A 477 22.05 -1.96 40.86
N LYS A 478 22.00 -2.28 39.56
CA LYS A 478 22.61 -1.47 38.49
C LYS A 478 21.78 -0.23 38.14
N LEU A 479 20.49 -0.26 38.46
CA LEU A 479 19.55 0.82 38.17
C LEU A 479 19.46 1.82 39.34
N THR A 480 19.00 3.02 39.05
CA THR A 480 18.62 4.04 40.04
C THR A 480 17.28 3.69 40.71
N ALA A 481 16.95 4.39 41.79
CA ALA A 481 15.62 4.26 42.41
C ALA A 481 14.51 4.57 41.42
N ARG A 482 14.64 5.66 40.66
CA ARG A 482 13.71 6.07 39.61
C ARG A 482 13.58 5.01 38.51
N GLU A 483 14.70 4.48 38.01
CA GLU A 483 14.69 3.45 36.96
C GLU A 483 14.03 2.15 37.42
N ASN A 484 14.19 1.75 38.70
CA ASN A 484 13.50 0.57 39.25
C ASN A 484 11.97 0.75 39.26
N VAL A 485 11.50 1.97 39.56
CA VAL A 485 10.07 2.32 39.56
C VAL A 485 9.52 2.36 38.13
N ILE A 486 10.20 3.05 37.21
CA ILE A 486 9.79 3.15 35.80
C ILE A 486 9.72 1.76 35.15
N LEU A 487 10.69 0.88 35.41
CA LEU A 487 10.69 -0.48 34.87
C LEU A 487 9.41 -1.25 35.23
N SER A 488 8.87 -1.06 36.44
CA SER A 488 7.64 -1.74 36.83
C SER A 488 6.41 -1.17 36.13
N MET A 489 6.40 0.15 35.88
CA MET A 489 5.37 0.80 35.06
C MET A 489 5.43 0.34 33.60
N ASP A 490 6.63 0.14 33.04
CA ASP A 490 6.83 -0.37 31.69
C ASP A 490 6.29 -1.80 31.56
N ILE A 491 6.62 -2.68 32.51
CA ILE A 491 6.14 -4.07 32.56
C ILE A 491 4.62 -4.13 32.75
N ALA A 492 4.06 -3.20 33.54
CA ALA A 492 2.62 -3.07 33.78
C ALA A 492 1.85 -2.40 32.63
N GLY A 493 2.54 -1.91 31.59
CA GLY A 493 1.89 -1.14 30.52
C GLY A 493 1.13 0.09 31.02
N TYR A 494 1.57 0.70 32.13
CA TYR A 494 0.84 1.78 32.80
C TYR A 494 0.76 3.01 31.87
N PRO A 495 -0.45 3.49 31.51
CA PRO A 495 -0.62 4.59 30.57
C PRO A 495 -0.24 5.92 31.24
N CYS A 496 0.95 6.42 30.93
CA CYS A 496 1.46 7.69 31.45
C CYS A 496 2.38 8.33 30.40
N GLU A 497 2.10 9.59 30.04
CA GLU A 497 2.91 10.35 29.08
C GLU A 497 4.31 10.65 29.62
N ASP A 498 4.40 11.09 30.89
CA ASP A 498 5.66 11.34 31.58
C ASP A 498 5.86 10.38 32.76
N LYS A 499 6.41 9.20 32.45
CA LYS A 499 6.74 8.17 33.45
C LYS A 499 7.74 8.66 34.49
N LYS A 500 8.59 9.63 34.13
CA LYS A 500 9.60 10.17 35.04
C LYS A 500 8.96 11.05 36.11
N ALA A 501 8.04 11.94 35.71
CA ALA A 501 7.29 12.78 36.64
C ALA A 501 6.43 11.93 37.59
N HIS A 502 5.74 10.90 37.06
CA HIS A 502 4.96 9.99 37.90
C HIS A 502 5.83 9.17 38.85
N ALA A 503 6.97 8.65 38.38
CA ALA A 503 7.91 7.94 39.25
C ALA A 503 8.43 8.83 40.39
N ASP A 504 8.71 10.11 40.11
CA ASP A 504 9.11 11.10 41.12
C ASP A 504 7.98 11.38 42.11
N GLU A 505 6.71 11.43 41.67
CA GLU A 505 5.55 11.57 42.56
C GLU A 505 5.41 10.38 43.51
N VAL A 506 5.52 9.15 42.98
CA VAL A 506 5.42 7.93 43.78
C VAL A 506 6.58 7.80 44.77
N LEU A 507 7.80 8.17 44.36
CA LEU A 507 8.96 8.23 45.25
C LEU A 507 8.78 9.28 46.35
N LYS A 508 8.16 10.42 46.03
CA LYS A 508 7.83 11.45 47.02
C LYS A 508 6.81 10.95 48.06
N LYS A 509 5.83 10.13 47.66
CA LYS A 509 4.84 9.52 48.59
C LYS A 509 5.49 8.61 49.64
N VAL A 510 6.62 7.98 49.32
CA VAL A 510 7.40 7.19 50.28
C VAL A 510 8.52 7.99 50.97
N ALA A 511 8.48 9.33 50.87
CA ALA A 511 9.47 10.26 51.40
C ALA A 511 10.91 10.04 50.89
N LEU A 512 11.06 9.70 49.61
CA LEU A 512 12.35 9.76 48.90
C LEU A 512 12.41 11.03 48.05
N GLY A 513 13.44 11.84 48.28
CA GLY A 513 13.68 13.08 47.55
C GLY A 513 14.28 12.87 46.16
N GLN A 514 14.25 13.93 45.35
CA GLN A 514 14.72 13.89 43.96
C GLN A 514 16.21 13.52 43.83
N LYS A 515 17.05 13.92 44.81
CA LYS A 515 18.47 13.56 44.85
C LYS A 515 18.71 12.07 45.12
N GLU A 516 17.78 11.40 45.79
CA GLU A 516 17.86 9.97 46.10
C GLU A 516 17.28 9.14 44.95
N ALA A 517 16.26 9.67 44.27
CA ALA A 517 15.68 9.07 43.07
C ALA A 517 16.74 8.74 41.99
N ASP A 518 17.73 9.63 41.80
CA ASP A 518 18.81 9.48 40.83
C ASP A 518 20.03 8.67 41.33
N ARG A 519 20.00 8.17 42.56
CA ARG A 519 21.06 7.30 43.09
C ARG A 519 20.79 5.85 42.75
N ARG A 520 21.86 5.11 42.44
CA ARG A 520 21.84 3.64 42.35
C ARG A 520 21.47 3.02 43.69
N ILE A 521 20.77 1.89 43.66
CA ILE A 521 20.25 1.22 44.86
C ILE A 521 21.33 0.92 45.90
N LEU A 522 22.53 0.52 45.46
CA LEU A 522 23.66 0.23 46.36
C LEU A 522 24.23 1.48 47.05
N LYS A 523 23.87 2.68 46.59
CA LYS A 523 24.29 3.97 47.17
C LYS A 523 23.21 4.62 48.04
N LEU A 524 22.07 3.95 48.25
CA LEU A 524 21.00 4.39 49.14
C LEU A 524 21.19 3.76 50.51
N SER A 525 21.45 4.58 51.52
CA SER A 525 21.52 4.13 52.91
C SER A 525 20.09 4.03 53.46
N GLY A 526 19.57 2.82 53.67
CA GLY A 526 18.24 2.56 54.25
C GLY A 526 17.03 2.85 53.33
N GLY A 527 17.20 3.64 52.27
CA GLY A 527 16.12 3.98 51.32
C GLY A 527 15.65 2.82 50.42
N GLN A 528 16.32 1.67 50.43
CA GLN A 528 15.99 0.53 49.57
C GLN A 528 14.57 0.01 49.81
N GLN A 529 14.12 -0.03 51.06
CA GLN A 529 12.77 -0.48 51.37
C GLN A 529 11.69 0.47 50.81
N ARG A 530 11.92 1.78 50.92
CA ARG A 530 11.04 2.80 50.35
C ARG A 530 10.98 2.69 48.83
N VAL A 531 12.10 2.42 48.17
CA VAL A 531 12.11 2.15 46.71
C VAL A 531 11.32 0.90 46.36
N ALA A 532 11.44 -0.18 47.14
CA ALA A 532 10.67 -1.41 46.91
C ALA A 532 9.15 -1.17 47.05
N ILE A 533 8.74 -0.35 48.02
CA ILE A 533 7.35 0.08 48.18
C ILE A 533 6.91 0.94 46.99
N ALA A 534 7.68 1.99 46.64
CA ALA A 534 7.37 2.86 45.51
C ALA A 534 7.22 2.06 44.19
N ARG A 535 8.10 1.09 43.96
CA ARG A 535 8.04 0.18 42.82
C ARG A 535 6.71 -0.58 42.77
N ALA A 536 6.30 -1.17 43.89
CA ALA A 536 5.05 -1.93 43.98
C ALA A 536 3.80 -1.03 43.82
N LEU A 537 3.90 0.27 44.14
CA LEU A 537 2.79 1.22 44.02
C LEU A 537 2.71 1.91 42.65
N SER A 538 3.77 1.85 41.86
CA SER A 538 3.98 2.68 40.66
C SER A 538 2.89 2.55 39.60
N TYR A 539 2.28 1.37 39.47
CA TYR A 539 1.21 1.06 38.51
C TYR A 539 -0.17 0.88 39.17
N SER A 540 -0.33 1.35 40.40
CA SER A 540 -1.61 1.37 41.14
C SER A 540 -2.34 0.01 41.26
N PRO A 541 -1.70 -1.04 41.81
CA PRO A 541 -2.34 -2.34 41.98
C PRO A 541 -3.48 -2.29 43.00
N GLN A 542 -4.47 -3.17 42.81
CA GLN A 542 -5.63 -3.29 43.72
C GLN A 542 -5.29 -4.05 45.01
N ILE A 543 -4.32 -4.97 44.93
CA ILE A 543 -3.82 -5.77 46.05
C ILE A 543 -2.33 -5.46 46.23
N LEU A 544 -1.92 -5.18 47.46
CA LEU A 544 -0.52 -5.02 47.82
C LEU A 544 -0.14 -6.11 48.81
N VAL A 545 0.90 -6.87 48.49
CA VAL A 545 1.44 -7.93 49.33
C VAL A 545 2.84 -7.58 49.77
N ALA A 546 3.12 -7.69 51.07
CA ALA A 546 4.42 -7.37 51.64
C ALA A 546 4.94 -8.50 52.55
N ASP A 547 6.13 -9.02 52.26
CA ASP A 547 6.81 -10.02 53.08
C ASP A 547 7.82 -9.36 54.03
N GLU A 548 7.50 -9.35 55.33
CA GLU A 548 8.30 -8.74 56.40
C GLU A 548 8.84 -7.33 56.09
N PRO A 549 7.99 -6.37 55.67
CA PRO A 549 8.45 -5.09 55.15
C PRO A 549 9.10 -4.16 56.19
N THR A 550 9.06 -4.50 57.48
CA THR A 550 9.61 -3.67 58.55
C THR A 550 10.65 -4.39 59.41
N GLY A 551 10.97 -5.65 59.11
CA GLY A 551 11.76 -6.51 60.02
C GLY A 551 13.19 -6.03 60.33
N ASN A 552 13.78 -5.22 59.43
CA ASN A 552 15.15 -4.72 59.54
C ASN A 552 15.23 -3.20 59.78
N LEU A 553 14.12 -2.56 60.18
CA LEU A 553 14.03 -1.11 60.34
C LEU A 553 14.06 -0.71 61.83
N ASP A 554 14.54 0.50 62.11
CA ASP A 554 14.38 1.12 63.42
C ASP A 554 12.88 1.40 63.71
N PRO A 555 12.47 1.50 64.98
CA PRO A 555 11.07 1.67 65.37
C PRO A 555 10.39 2.89 64.73
N ASP A 556 11.10 4.01 64.57
CA ASP A 556 10.55 5.23 64.00
C ASP A 556 10.26 5.03 62.51
N THR A 557 11.22 4.50 61.75
CA THR A 557 11.03 4.16 60.33
C THR A 557 9.97 3.09 60.14
N GLN A 558 9.88 2.08 61.02
CA GLN A 558 8.81 1.08 60.99
C GLN A 558 7.43 1.74 61.09
N ASN A 559 7.25 2.67 62.02
CA ASN A 559 5.98 3.40 62.20
C ASN A 559 5.64 4.25 60.97
N GLU A 560 6.62 4.88 60.34
CA GLU A 560 6.40 5.63 59.09
C GLU A 560 5.95 4.73 57.95
N ILE A 561 6.60 3.58 57.75
CA ILE A 561 6.22 2.62 56.71
C ILE A 561 4.82 2.04 56.99
N MET A 562 4.50 1.74 58.25
CA MET A 562 3.16 1.26 58.61
C MET A 562 2.07 2.30 58.34
N LYS A 563 2.33 3.59 58.56
CA LYS A 563 1.40 4.66 58.17
C LYS A 563 1.13 4.67 56.66
N ILE A 564 2.16 4.43 55.84
CA ILE A 564 1.98 4.33 54.38
C ILE A 564 1.01 3.19 54.05
N PHE A 565 1.20 2.00 54.64
CA PHE A 565 0.31 0.86 54.39
C PHE A 565 -1.13 1.10 54.89
N LEU A 566 -1.29 1.74 56.04
CA LEU A 566 -2.62 2.10 56.57
C LEU A 566 -3.33 3.10 55.65
N ASN A 567 -2.65 4.14 55.19
CA ASN A 567 -3.23 5.11 54.26
C ASN A 567 -3.61 4.44 52.92
N LEU A 568 -2.75 3.54 52.41
CA LEU A 568 -3.06 2.77 51.20
C LEU A 568 -4.29 1.87 51.36
N ALA A 569 -4.50 1.30 52.55
CA ALA A 569 -5.69 0.53 52.82
C ALA A 569 -6.92 1.44 52.97
N HIS A 570 -6.89 2.39 53.92
CA HIS A 570 -8.08 3.13 54.35
C HIS A 570 -8.44 4.32 53.46
N GLU A 571 -7.46 5.05 52.93
CA GLU A 571 -7.68 6.23 52.08
C GLU A 571 -7.79 5.85 50.59
N ASP A 572 -6.87 5.03 50.09
CA ASP A 572 -6.86 4.59 48.68
C ASP A 572 -7.80 3.40 48.41
N GLY A 573 -8.38 2.80 49.44
CA GLY A 573 -9.32 1.67 49.32
C GLY A 573 -8.69 0.37 48.81
N ARG A 574 -7.37 0.20 48.96
CA ARG A 574 -6.65 -1.00 48.49
C ARG A 574 -6.75 -2.14 49.49
N CYS A 575 -6.50 -3.36 49.03
CA CYS A 575 -6.33 -4.51 49.91
C CYS A 575 -4.83 -4.67 50.21
N VAL A 576 -4.43 -4.54 51.47
CA VAL A 576 -3.03 -4.68 51.88
C VAL A 576 -2.86 -5.95 52.71
N ILE A 577 -1.94 -6.83 52.32
CA ILE A 577 -1.65 -8.10 53.00
C ILE A 577 -0.18 -8.10 53.40
N LEU A 578 0.07 -8.19 54.70
CA LEU A 578 1.40 -8.07 55.28
C LEU A 578 1.75 -9.34 56.06
N VAL A 579 2.86 -9.97 55.73
CA VAL A 579 3.44 -11.04 56.54
C VAL A 579 4.40 -10.44 57.55
N THR A 580 4.26 -10.81 58.82
CA THR A 580 5.17 -10.35 59.88
C THR A 580 5.26 -11.34 61.03
N HIS A 581 6.41 -11.35 61.70
CA HIS A 581 6.59 -12.01 63.00
C HIS A 581 6.46 -11.01 64.18
N SER A 582 6.44 -9.70 63.91
CA SER A 582 6.30 -8.67 64.94
C SER A 582 4.85 -8.56 65.40
N LYS A 583 4.64 -8.71 66.72
CA LYS A 583 3.31 -8.57 67.33
C LYS A 583 2.80 -7.14 67.26
N GLU A 584 3.69 -6.16 67.34
CA GLU A 584 3.35 -4.73 67.28
C GLU A 584 2.83 -4.36 65.89
N VAL A 585 3.52 -4.82 64.84
CA VAL A 585 3.11 -4.62 63.45
C VAL A 585 1.78 -5.32 63.15
N ALA A 586 1.61 -6.54 63.66
CA ALA A 586 0.36 -7.27 63.50
C ALA A 586 -0.81 -6.60 64.25
N ALA A 587 -0.56 -6.00 65.42
CA ALA A 587 -1.59 -5.30 66.19
C ALA A 587 -2.07 -4.00 65.52
N ALA A 588 -1.29 -3.43 64.60
CA ALA A 588 -1.68 -2.27 63.80
C ALA A 588 -2.58 -2.63 62.60
N ALA A 589 -2.77 -3.92 62.30
CA ALA A 589 -3.64 -4.39 61.22
C ALA A 589 -5.12 -4.42 61.62
N ASP A 590 -6.01 -4.28 60.62
CA ASP A 590 -7.45 -4.39 60.84
C ASP A 590 -7.85 -5.83 61.17
N GLU A 591 -7.19 -6.80 60.55
CA GLU A 591 -7.45 -8.23 60.71
C GLU A 591 -6.14 -9.01 60.78
N VAL A 592 -6.09 -10.04 61.63
CA VAL A 592 -4.88 -10.86 61.81
C VAL A 592 -5.20 -12.33 61.59
N TYR A 593 -4.54 -12.92 60.58
CA TYR A 593 -4.54 -14.36 60.35
C TYR A 593 -3.29 -15.00 60.96
N ARG A 594 -3.43 -16.24 61.44
CA ARG A 594 -2.34 -17.00 62.05
C ARG A 594 -2.16 -18.33 61.33
N LEU A 595 -0.91 -18.58 60.92
CA LEU A 595 -0.43 -19.85 60.36
C LEU A 595 0.23 -20.71 61.42
#